data_AF-A0A388KZQ9-F1
#
_entry.id   AF-A0A388KZQ9-F1
#
_cell.length_a   1.000
_cell.length_b   1.000
_cell.length_c   1.000
_cell.angle_alpha   90.00
_cell.angle_beta   90.00
_cell.angle_gamma   90.00
#
_symmetry.space_group_name_H-M   'P 1'
#
loop_
_entity.id
_entity.type
_entity.pdbx_description
1 polymer ?
#
loop_
_entity_poly.entity_id
_entity_poly.type
_entity_poly.pdbx_seq_one_letter_code
_entity_poly.pdbx_strand_id
1 'polypeptide(L)'
;MHSGLSSNGASSDVVRAPPSDDAPIVLVPGIFGFGAEKMGKISYWGGAENRADRVFLPELGPLSSMHDRACELFYQLKGGRVNFGKEHSQRYGHCQFGHTYSGLYPEWDKDHPVHFVGHSSGVQAVRLLHTMLDEKFFPEYPDTNAEWISSVTSLSGALNGTTRVYLDGISYATRKTRRVLGRALPSSLRIHPLLFLRTIQIGCWKHPSTHPKPHESYRDEDWQENDGALNTISMLYPKLPEEHPHYPLNQVDLSESGAHERELRLKPGIWYYTMLNVDHIHFIINRRRAGVKHDMLYDSIFRRCRKQFLRAAIGSLESSSCVCMDESESECLVP
;
A
#
# COMPACT_ATOMS: atom_id res chain seq x y z
N MET A 1 27.75 56.89 -16.28
CA MET A 1 26.82 57.28 -15.19
C MET A 1 25.42 56.82 -15.57
N HIS A 2 24.57 56.54 -14.57
CA HIS A 2 23.13 56.19 -14.55
C HIS A 2 22.24 56.69 -15.73
N SER A 3 21.07 56.13 -16.10
CA SER A 3 20.18 55.03 -15.64
C SER A 3 19.13 54.74 -16.75
N GLY A 4 18.24 53.72 -16.75
CA GLY A 4 18.02 52.58 -15.85
C GLY A 4 16.52 52.19 -15.69
N LEU A 5 16.12 50.98 -16.16
CA LEU A 5 14.78 50.35 -16.09
C LEU A 5 13.63 51.03 -16.90
N SER A 6 12.58 50.35 -17.37
CA SER A 6 12.04 49.03 -16.98
C SER A 6 11.55 48.17 -18.16
N SER A 7 11.58 46.85 -18.00
CA SER A 7 11.01 45.84 -18.90
C SER A 7 9.87 45.09 -18.22
N ASN A 8 8.61 45.38 -18.58
CA ASN A 8 7.46 44.60 -18.10
C ASN A 8 7.32 43.31 -18.91
N GLY A 9 8.05 42.27 -18.48
CA GLY A 9 7.78 40.90 -18.91
C GLY A 9 6.55 40.36 -18.19
N ALA A 10 5.39 40.37 -18.84
CA ALA A 10 4.24 39.61 -18.37
C ALA A 10 4.57 38.12 -18.54
N SER A 11 4.84 37.43 -17.43
CA SER A 11 4.93 35.97 -17.41
C SER A 11 3.60 35.41 -17.90
N SER A 12 3.63 34.67 -19.02
CA SER A 12 2.46 33.89 -19.44
C SER A 12 2.33 32.71 -18.48
N ASP A 13 1.48 32.84 -17.47
CA ASP A 13 1.15 31.74 -16.58
C ASP A 13 0.57 30.59 -17.40
N VAL A 14 1.40 29.56 -17.61
CA VAL A 14 0.99 28.33 -18.27
C VAL A 14 0.04 27.63 -17.31
N VAL A 15 -1.27 27.82 -17.54
CA VAL A 15 -2.33 27.05 -16.86
C VAL A 15 -2.07 25.58 -17.15
N ARG A 16 -1.44 24.92 -16.17
CA ARG A 16 -0.96 23.55 -16.32
C ARG A 16 -2.17 22.64 -16.44
N ALA A 17 -2.27 21.93 -17.55
CA ALA A 17 -3.32 20.94 -17.73
C ALA A 17 -3.30 19.95 -16.55
N PRO A 18 -4.48 19.53 -16.03
CA PRO A 18 -4.53 18.52 -14.99
C PRO A 18 -3.79 17.27 -15.48
N PRO A 19 -2.93 16.64 -14.64
CA PRO A 19 -2.25 15.42 -15.05
C PRO A 19 -3.28 14.35 -15.45
N SER A 20 -2.95 13.55 -16.46
CA SER A 20 -3.88 12.64 -17.15
C SER A 20 -4.55 11.63 -16.22
N ASP A 21 -5.80 11.25 -16.54
CA ASP A 21 -6.72 10.28 -15.88
C ASP A 21 -6.21 8.80 -15.82
N ASP A 22 -4.89 8.63 -15.88
CA ASP A 22 -4.16 7.40 -16.19
C ASP A 22 -2.90 7.24 -15.33
N ALA A 23 -2.84 7.84 -14.13
CA ALA A 23 -1.78 7.59 -13.15
C ALA A 23 -1.57 6.07 -12.95
N PRO A 24 -0.35 5.54 -13.11
CA PRO A 24 -0.15 4.10 -13.20
C PRO A 24 -0.37 3.41 -11.86
N ILE A 25 -0.80 2.15 -11.94
CA ILE A 25 -1.08 1.31 -10.77
C ILE A 25 0.07 0.34 -10.56
N VAL A 26 0.65 0.28 -9.37
CA VAL A 26 1.74 -0.62 -9.02
C VAL A 26 1.22 -1.69 -8.05
N LEU A 27 1.24 -2.95 -8.48
CA LEU A 27 0.78 -4.08 -7.65
C LEU A 27 1.96 -4.66 -6.86
N VAL A 28 1.97 -4.43 -5.54
CA VAL A 28 3.09 -4.79 -4.65
C VAL A 28 2.78 -6.06 -3.86
N PRO A 29 3.48 -7.19 -4.14
CA PRO A 29 3.11 -8.48 -3.57
C PRO A 29 3.52 -8.59 -2.10
N GLY A 30 3.10 -9.66 -1.43
CA GLY A 30 3.48 -9.96 -0.05
C GLY A 30 4.84 -10.67 0.09
N ILE A 31 5.02 -11.33 1.24
CA ILE A 31 5.99 -12.41 1.40
C ILE A 31 5.65 -13.57 0.45
N PHE A 32 6.66 -14.28 -0.02
CA PHE A 32 6.52 -15.33 -1.04
C PHE A 32 5.84 -14.88 -2.36
N GLY A 33 5.84 -13.56 -2.63
CA GLY A 33 5.48 -13.03 -3.95
C GLY A 33 6.42 -13.53 -5.05
N PHE A 34 5.90 -13.68 -6.26
CA PHE A 34 6.67 -14.09 -7.43
C PHE A 34 6.10 -13.43 -8.69
N GLY A 35 6.96 -13.04 -9.64
CA GLY A 35 6.51 -12.61 -10.95
C GLY A 35 6.05 -13.77 -11.83
N ALA A 36 5.27 -13.45 -12.87
CA ALA A 36 4.58 -14.45 -13.70
C ALA A 36 5.52 -15.42 -14.43
N GLU A 37 6.77 -15.01 -14.70
CA GLU A 37 7.77 -15.85 -15.36
C GLU A 37 8.28 -16.99 -14.45
N LYS A 38 8.39 -16.76 -13.14
CA LYS A 38 9.01 -17.70 -12.19
C LYS A 38 8.17 -18.94 -11.89
N MET A 39 6.88 -18.93 -12.21
CA MET A 39 5.93 -20.03 -11.94
C MET A 39 5.09 -20.40 -13.16
N GLY A 40 5.73 -20.49 -14.34
CA GLY A 40 5.19 -21.25 -15.48
C GLY A 40 3.79 -20.82 -15.96
N LYS A 41 3.59 -19.50 -16.17
CA LYS A 41 2.32 -18.84 -16.56
C LYS A 41 1.28 -18.66 -15.44
N ILE A 42 1.60 -18.97 -14.18
CA ILE A 42 0.74 -18.63 -13.04
C ILE A 42 1.10 -17.23 -12.54
N SER A 43 0.15 -16.29 -12.64
CA SER A 43 0.30 -14.93 -12.11
C SER A 43 -0.07 -14.88 -10.63
N TYR A 44 0.76 -14.20 -9.82
CA TYR A 44 0.44 -13.85 -8.43
C TYR A 44 -0.87 -13.07 -8.33
N TRP A 45 -1.11 -12.14 -9.26
CA TRP A 45 -2.26 -11.26 -9.27
C TRP A 45 -3.49 -11.84 -9.99
N GLY A 46 -3.45 -13.13 -10.36
CA GLY A 46 -4.60 -13.83 -10.92
C GLY A 46 -5.09 -13.33 -12.29
N GLY A 47 -4.34 -12.43 -12.94
CA GLY A 47 -4.72 -11.76 -14.18
C GLY A 47 -5.16 -10.30 -14.00
N ALA A 48 -5.19 -9.76 -12.77
CA ALA A 48 -5.55 -8.36 -12.49
C ALA A 48 -4.62 -7.35 -13.18
N GLU A 49 -3.38 -7.75 -13.48
CA GLU A 49 -2.41 -6.99 -14.25
C GLU A 49 -2.86 -6.66 -15.69
N ASN A 50 -3.80 -7.44 -16.25
CA ASN A 50 -4.32 -7.23 -17.61
C ASN A 50 -5.65 -6.43 -17.62
N ARG A 51 -5.99 -5.75 -16.52
CA ARG A 51 -7.27 -5.01 -16.35
C ARG A 51 -7.16 -3.51 -16.59
N ALA A 52 -5.96 -2.97 -16.77
CA ALA A 52 -5.70 -1.59 -17.13
C ALA A 52 -4.36 -1.48 -17.88
N ASP A 53 -4.22 -0.48 -18.76
CA ASP A 53 -3.08 -0.39 -19.69
C ASP A 53 -1.76 0.02 -19.02
N ARG A 54 -1.81 0.59 -17.82
CA ARG A 54 -0.65 1.10 -17.07
C ARG A 54 -0.54 0.45 -15.69
N VAL A 55 -0.29 -0.87 -15.68
CA VAL A 55 -0.06 -1.65 -14.45
C VAL A 55 1.37 -2.15 -14.38
N PHE A 56 2.08 -1.82 -13.30
CA PHE A 56 3.46 -2.25 -13.06
C PHE A 56 3.54 -3.37 -12.01
N LEU A 57 4.41 -4.35 -12.27
CA LEU A 57 4.60 -5.56 -11.46
C LEU A 57 6.05 -5.68 -10.96
N PRO A 58 6.46 -4.92 -9.93
CA PRO A 58 7.80 -5.00 -9.36
C PRO A 58 8.05 -6.37 -8.71
N GLU A 59 9.21 -6.97 -9.00
CA GLU A 59 9.66 -8.22 -8.42
C GLU A 59 10.51 -7.95 -7.17
N LEU A 60 9.85 -7.88 -6.01
CA LEU A 60 10.54 -7.65 -4.73
C LEU A 60 11.01 -8.95 -4.08
N GLY A 61 12.08 -8.87 -3.28
CA GLY A 61 12.63 -10.00 -2.55
C GLY A 61 11.58 -10.67 -1.64
N PRO A 62 11.23 -11.95 -1.85
CA PRO A 62 10.07 -12.59 -1.21
C PRO A 62 10.21 -12.76 0.31
N LEU A 63 11.42 -12.64 0.84
CA LEU A 63 11.77 -12.74 2.26
C LEU A 63 12.69 -11.59 2.73
N SER A 64 12.98 -10.60 1.87
CA SER A 64 13.79 -9.42 2.23
C SER A 64 13.05 -8.53 3.25
N SER A 65 13.79 -7.69 3.98
CA SER A 65 13.18 -6.77 4.95
C SER A 65 12.24 -5.77 4.27
N MET A 66 11.33 -5.15 5.01
CA MET A 66 10.46 -4.12 4.42
C MET A 66 11.26 -2.90 3.95
N HIS A 67 12.40 -2.61 4.59
CA HIS A 67 13.35 -1.57 4.17
C HIS A 67 13.98 -1.90 2.83
N ASP A 68 14.54 -3.11 2.69
CA ASP A 68 15.14 -3.56 1.43
C ASP A 68 14.11 -3.56 0.30
N ARG A 69 12.90 -4.04 0.58
CA ARG A 69 11.80 -4.08 -0.39
C ARG A 69 11.30 -2.69 -0.78
N ALA A 70 11.33 -1.71 0.13
CA ALA A 70 11.02 -0.32 -0.20
C ALA A 70 12.09 0.28 -1.12
N CYS A 71 13.37 0.00 -0.86
CA CYS A 71 14.48 0.40 -1.72
C CYS A 71 14.41 -0.28 -3.11
N GLU A 72 14.24 -1.60 -3.15
CA GLU A 72 14.03 -2.37 -4.38
C GLU A 72 12.85 -1.82 -5.20
N LEU A 73 11.72 -1.52 -4.53
CA LEU A 73 10.52 -0.96 -5.16
C LEU A 73 10.77 0.42 -5.77
N PHE A 74 11.43 1.31 -5.03
CA PHE A 74 11.78 2.64 -5.52
C PHE A 74 12.63 2.55 -6.79
N TYR A 75 13.72 1.80 -6.74
CA TYR A 75 14.68 1.70 -7.85
C TYR A 75 14.16 0.87 -9.03
N GLN A 76 13.25 -0.09 -8.82
CA GLN A 76 12.54 -0.76 -9.92
C GLN A 76 11.60 0.19 -10.67
N LEU A 77 10.94 1.13 -9.97
CA LEU A 77 10.10 2.14 -10.61
C LEU A 77 10.95 3.25 -11.25
N LYS A 78 11.72 3.99 -10.45
CA LYS A 78 12.45 5.19 -10.87
C LYS A 78 13.67 4.89 -11.75
N GLY A 79 14.23 3.69 -11.64
CA GLY A 79 15.51 3.32 -12.26
C GLY A 79 16.72 3.70 -11.40
N GLY A 80 17.90 3.24 -11.82
CA GLY A 80 19.16 3.42 -11.09
C GLY A 80 19.59 2.16 -10.33
N ARG A 81 20.64 2.28 -9.52
CA ARG A 81 21.21 1.18 -8.74
C ARG A 81 20.63 1.21 -7.33
N VAL A 82 20.03 0.09 -6.89
CA VAL A 82 19.46 -0.04 -5.54
C VAL A 82 20.49 0.36 -4.51
N ASN A 83 20.17 1.37 -3.70
CA ASN A 83 20.95 1.84 -2.57
C ASN A 83 20.13 1.60 -1.30
N PHE A 84 20.51 0.62 -0.50
CA PHE A 84 19.85 0.24 0.75
C PHE A 84 20.18 1.20 1.91
N GLY A 85 21.05 2.19 1.70
CA GLY A 85 21.52 3.12 2.71
C GLY A 85 22.71 2.57 3.51
N LYS A 86 23.77 3.39 3.62
CA LYS A 86 25.04 3.01 4.24
C LYS A 86 24.89 2.52 5.69
N GLU A 87 24.16 3.27 6.52
CA GLU A 87 23.97 2.92 7.94
C GLU A 87 23.18 1.62 8.10
N HIS A 88 22.07 1.47 7.36
CA HIS A 88 21.24 0.26 7.38
C HIS A 88 22.08 -0.97 7.04
N SER A 89 22.81 -0.94 5.91
CA SER A 89 23.61 -2.09 5.47
C SER A 89 24.80 -2.41 6.39
N GLN A 90 25.39 -1.39 7.03
CA GLN A 90 26.40 -1.59 8.08
C GLN A 90 25.80 -2.23 9.34
N ARG A 91 24.60 -1.81 9.74
CA ARG A 91 23.89 -2.29 10.94
C ARG A 91 23.38 -3.73 10.78
N TYR A 92 22.89 -4.10 9.61
CA TYR A 92 22.29 -5.41 9.34
C TYR A 92 23.21 -6.38 8.57
N GLY A 93 24.42 -5.97 8.20
CA GLY A 93 25.48 -6.86 7.71
C GLY A 93 25.31 -7.34 6.27
N HIS A 94 24.88 -6.46 5.35
CA HIS A 94 24.74 -6.77 3.93
C HIS A 94 25.37 -5.68 3.03
N CYS A 95 25.34 -5.89 1.71
CA CYS A 95 25.84 -4.91 0.75
C CYS A 95 24.93 -3.67 0.71
N GLN A 96 25.53 -2.47 0.71
CA GLN A 96 24.79 -1.21 0.51
C GLN A 96 24.11 -1.12 -0.86
N PHE A 97 24.75 -1.66 -1.90
CA PHE A 97 24.27 -1.54 -3.27
C PHE A 97 23.82 -2.87 -3.86
N GLY A 98 22.58 -2.91 -4.34
CA GLY A 98 21.97 -4.06 -5.02
C GLY A 98 22.08 -3.97 -6.54
N HIS A 99 21.04 -4.48 -7.21
CA HIS A 99 20.92 -4.53 -8.67
C HIS A 99 20.72 -3.13 -9.29
N THR A 100 20.94 -3.01 -10.60
CA THR A 100 20.69 -1.78 -11.36
C THR A 100 19.53 -2.00 -12.33
N TYR A 101 18.50 -1.15 -12.23
CA TYR A 101 17.31 -1.21 -13.06
C TYR A 101 17.28 -0.02 -14.04
N SER A 102 16.66 -0.21 -15.21
CA SER A 102 16.35 0.88 -16.14
C SER A 102 15.25 1.82 -15.63
N GLY A 103 14.44 1.35 -14.69
CA GLY A 103 13.18 1.95 -14.28
C GLY A 103 12.02 1.45 -15.14
N LEU A 104 10.90 1.11 -14.49
CA LEU A 104 9.61 0.84 -15.10
C LEU A 104 8.83 2.13 -15.41
N TYR A 105 9.11 3.20 -14.65
CA TYR A 105 8.51 4.52 -14.81
C TYR A 105 9.53 5.62 -14.40
N PRO A 106 10.57 5.90 -15.21
CA PRO A 106 11.64 6.84 -14.86
C PRO A 106 11.15 8.28 -14.65
N GLU A 107 10.04 8.68 -15.26
CA GLU A 107 9.38 9.97 -15.09
C GLU A 107 8.61 10.10 -13.76
N TRP A 108 8.52 9.05 -12.93
CA TRP A 108 7.83 9.09 -11.64
C TRP A 108 8.30 10.24 -10.75
N ASP A 109 7.41 11.17 -10.43
CA ASP A 109 7.61 12.28 -9.51
C ASP A 109 6.26 12.74 -8.93
N LYS A 110 6.19 13.92 -8.29
CA LYS A 110 4.95 14.50 -7.75
C LYS A 110 3.91 14.94 -8.81
N ASP A 111 4.36 15.25 -10.02
CA ASP A 111 3.50 15.64 -11.15
C ASP A 111 3.07 14.40 -11.96
N HIS A 112 3.83 13.31 -11.83
CA HIS A 112 3.58 11.97 -12.39
C HIS A 112 3.43 10.90 -11.28
N PRO A 113 2.52 11.05 -10.30
CA PRO A 113 2.46 10.16 -9.15
C PRO A 113 1.83 8.81 -9.49
N VAL A 114 1.98 7.83 -8.59
CA VAL A 114 1.49 6.46 -8.78
C VAL A 114 0.48 6.03 -7.71
N HIS A 115 -0.37 5.06 -8.06
CA HIS A 115 -1.25 4.37 -7.11
C HIS A 115 -0.66 3.02 -6.73
N PHE A 116 -0.53 2.74 -5.43
CA PHE A 116 -0.06 1.45 -4.95
C PHE A 116 -1.23 0.55 -4.51
N VAL A 117 -1.20 -0.72 -4.91
CA VAL A 117 -2.07 -1.77 -4.37
C VAL A 117 -1.19 -2.84 -3.73
N GLY A 118 -1.10 -2.82 -2.40
CA GLY A 118 -0.27 -3.73 -1.62
C GLY A 118 -1.06 -4.93 -1.10
N HIS A 119 -0.60 -6.14 -1.40
CA HIS A 119 -1.14 -7.38 -0.81
C HIS A 119 -0.28 -7.85 0.36
N SER A 120 -0.88 -8.30 1.47
CA SER A 120 -0.16 -8.91 2.59
C SER A 120 0.93 -7.99 3.16
N SER A 121 2.20 -8.38 3.22
CA SER A 121 3.30 -7.49 3.65
C SER A 121 3.63 -6.38 2.64
N GLY A 122 3.13 -6.44 1.41
CA GLY A 122 3.42 -5.46 0.35
C GLY A 122 3.01 -4.04 0.75
N VAL A 123 1.90 -3.89 1.46
CA VAL A 123 1.46 -2.58 1.97
C VAL A 123 2.40 -1.99 3.04
N GLN A 124 3.13 -2.82 3.80
CA GLN A 124 4.13 -2.32 4.76
C GLN A 124 5.33 -1.70 4.01
N ALA A 125 5.82 -2.37 2.97
CA ALA A 125 6.90 -1.84 2.12
C ALA A 125 6.48 -0.52 1.43
N VAL A 126 5.23 -0.43 0.95
CA VAL A 126 4.69 0.82 0.38
C VAL A 126 4.59 1.94 1.42
N ARG A 127 4.11 1.65 2.64
CA ARG A 127 4.04 2.64 3.72
C ARG A 127 5.43 3.15 4.13
N LEU A 128 6.42 2.26 4.20
CA LEU A 128 7.80 2.66 4.50
C LEU A 128 8.41 3.46 3.36
N LEU A 129 8.15 3.08 2.11
CA LEU A 129 8.56 3.85 0.92
C LEU A 129 7.97 5.27 0.93
N HIS A 130 6.70 5.42 1.31
CA HIS A 130 6.07 6.74 1.46
C HIS A 130 6.82 7.63 2.46
N THR A 131 7.18 7.10 3.63
CA THR A 131 8.02 7.80 4.61
C THR A 131 9.42 8.11 4.06
N MET A 132 10.08 7.14 3.40
CA MET A 132 11.41 7.35 2.80
C MET A 132 11.43 8.44 1.72
N LEU A 133 10.34 8.58 0.95
CA LEU A 133 10.21 9.65 -0.04
C LEU A 133 10.10 11.02 0.65
N ASP A 134 9.28 11.13 1.71
CA ASP A 134 9.08 12.37 2.47
C ASP A 134 10.35 12.80 3.24
N GLU A 135 11.06 11.83 3.83
CA GLU A 135 12.33 12.03 4.53
C GLU A 135 13.54 12.20 3.60
N LYS A 136 13.34 12.18 2.26
CA LYS A 136 14.38 12.32 1.23
C LYS A 136 15.52 11.30 1.36
N PHE A 137 15.16 10.06 1.68
CA PHE A 137 16.09 8.96 1.94
C PHE A 137 17.01 8.61 0.75
N PHE A 138 16.59 8.92 -0.48
CA PHE A 138 17.32 8.61 -1.71
C PHE A 138 18.18 9.82 -2.15
N PRO A 139 19.48 9.90 -1.78
CA PRO A 139 20.30 11.09 -2.05
C PRO A 139 20.52 11.38 -3.54
N GLU A 140 20.34 10.37 -4.38
CA GLU A 140 20.35 10.48 -5.84
C GLU A 140 19.13 11.25 -6.39
N TYR A 141 18.06 11.40 -5.59
CA TYR A 141 16.77 12.01 -5.95
C TYR A 141 16.25 12.95 -4.84
N PRO A 142 16.87 14.15 -4.66
CA PRO A 142 16.61 15.05 -3.53
C PRO A 142 15.23 15.73 -3.52
N ASP A 143 14.47 15.62 -4.62
CA ASP A 143 13.13 16.20 -4.80
C ASP A 143 11.99 15.21 -4.46
N THR A 144 12.34 14.03 -3.94
CA THR A 144 11.38 13.07 -3.37
C THR A 144 10.57 13.71 -2.24
N ASN A 145 9.29 13.35 -2.18
CA ASN A 145 8.32 13.78 -1.16
C ASN A 145 7.09 12.86 -1.17
N ALA A 146 6.20 12.99 -0.17
CA ALA A 146 4.97 12.21 -0.06
C ALA A 146 4.04 12.26 -1.31
N GLU A 147 3.98 13.39 -2.03
CA GLU A 147 3.05 13.60 -3.15
C GLU A 147 3.34 12.72 -4.38
N TRP A 148 4.51 12.07 -4.43
CA TRP A 148 4.85 11.06 -5.44
C TRP A 148 3.90 9.83 -5.40
N ILE A 149 3.14 9.67 -4.32
CA ILE A 149 2.16 8.59 -4.14
C ILE A 149 0.76 9.18 -4.04
N SER A 150 -0.10 8.90 -5.03
CA SER A 150 -1.47 9.41 -5.05
C SER A 150 -2.41 8.62 -4.13
N SER A 151 -2.27 7.30 -4.04
CA SER A 151 -3.02 6.49 -3.07
C SER A 151 -2.37 5.16 -2.74
N VAL A 152 -2.77 4.58 -1.60
CA VAL A 152 -2.36 3.25 -1.14
C VAL A 152 -3.61 2.42 -0.84
N THR A 153 -3.80 1.31 -1.55
CA THR A 153 -4.83 0.30 -1.29
C THR A 153 -4.21 -0.90 -0.59
N SER A 154 -4.87 -1.38 0.47
CA SER A 154 -4.48 -2.56 1.25
C SER A 154 -5.40 -3.74 0.93
N LEU A 155 -4.83 -4.88 0.49
CA LEU A 155 -5.55 -6.14 0.31
C LEU A 155 -4.97 -7.18 1.27
N SER A 156 -5.76 -7.61 2.26
CA SER A 156 -5.28 -8.39 3.41
C SER A 156 -3.93 -7.88 3.92
N GLY A 157 -3.79 -6.57 4.18
CA GLY A 157 -2.51 -5.98 4.54
C GLY A 157 -2.10 -6.27 5.98
N ALA A 158 -0.83 -6.56 6.24
CA ALA A 158 -0.35 -6.83 7.60
C ALA A 158 -0.06 -5.54 8.40
N LEU A 159 -1.01 -4.60 8.49
CA LEU A 159 -0.75 -3.22 8.95
C LEU A 159 -0.34 -3.11 10.42
N ASN A 160 -0.72 -4.09 11.25
CA ASN A 160 -0.35 -4.19 12.68
C ASN A 160 0.51 -5.45 12.96
N GLY A 161 1.16 -6.02 11.94
CA GLY A 161 1.87 -7.31 12.05
C GLY A 161 0.92 -8.51 12.03
N THR A 162 1.32 -9.64 12.63
CA THR A 162 0.44 -10.81 12.77
C THR A 162 0.93 -11.74 13.86
N THR A 163 0.00 -12.36 14.61
CA THR A 163 0.35 -13.40 15.60
C THR A 163 0.95 -14.65 14.95
N ARG A 164 0.78 -14.81 13.62
CA ARG A 164 1.42 -15.86 12.83
C ARG A 164 2.96 -15.87 12.95
N VAL A 165 3.61 -14.74 13.24
CA VAL A 165 5.09 -14.74 13.45
C VAL A 165 5.52 -15.58 14.66
N TYR A 166 4.66 -15.76 15.67
CA TYR A 166 4.92 -16.67 16.81
C TYR A 166 4.78 -18.15 16.43
N LEU A 167 4.19 -18.45 15.26
CA LEU A 167 3.96 -19.80 14.74
C LEU A 167 4.89 -20.17 13.57
N ASP A 168 5.38 -19.16 12.85
CA ASP A 168 6.33 -19.27 11.73
C ASP A 168 7.75 -18.80 12.12
N GLY A 169 7.95 -18.35 13.37
CA GLY A 169 9.27 -18.01 13.93
C GLY A 169 10.17 -19.24 14.04
N ILE A 170 10.95 -19.49 12.99
CA ILE A 170 11.94 -20.57 12.95
C ILE A 170 13.11 -20.22 13.86
N SER A 171 13.02 -20.68 15.11
CA SER A 171 14.20 -20.97 15.93
C SER A 171 14.52 -22.45 15.84
N TYR A 172 15.75 -22.80 15.45
CA TYR A 172 16.17 -24.19 15.31
C TYR A 172 16.38 -24.86 16.68
N ALA A 173 15.28 -25.27 17.32
CA ALA A 173 15.28 -26.19 18.44
C ALA A 173 14.75 -27.55 17.98
N THR A 174 15.65 -28.51 17.74
CA THR A 174 15.26 -29.86 17.30
C THR A 174 14.51 -30.60 18.40
N ARG A 175 13.23 -30.95 18.18
CA ARG A 175 12.57 -32.00 18.96
C ARG A 175 11.69 -32.89 18.08
N LYS A 176 11.95 -34.19 18.16
CA LYS A 176 11.31 -35.26 17.38
C LYS A 176 10.27 -35.95 18.26
N THR A 177 8.97 -35.70 18.04
CA THR A 177 7.90 -36.43 18.73
C THR A 177 6.78 -36.91 17.80
N ARG A 178 6.32 -38.12 18.11
CA ARG A 178 5.01 -38.71 17.83
C ARG A 178 4.72 -39.52 19.11
N ARG A 179 3.51 -39.46 19.70
CA ARG A 179 2.79 -40.59 20.37
C ARG A 179 1.47 -40.16 21.11
N VAL A 180 0.32 -40.07 20.39
CA VAL A 180 -1.11 -40.05 20.81
C VAL A 180 -1.48 -41.44 21.32
N LEU A 181 -1.34 -41.63 22.64
CA LEU A 181 -1.03 -42.91 23.31
C LEU A 181 0.17 -43.68 22.71
N GLY A 182 0.75 -43.20 21.61
CA GLY A 182 0.86 -44.04 20.42
C GLY A 182 1.28 -43.33 19.13
N ARG A 183 0.50 -42.38 18.58
CA ARG A 183 0.76 -41.72 17.26
C ARG A 183 0.70 -40.17 17.20
N ALA A 184 0.09 -39.52 16.22
CA ALA A 184 -0.16 -38.06 16.17
C ALA A 184 -0.99 -37.82 14.91
N LEU A 185 -2.28 -37.51 15.08
CA LEU A 185 -3.28 -37.66 14.02
C LEU A 185 -4.30 -36.51 14.04
N PRO A 186 -4.55 -35.84 12.89
CA PRO A 186 -5.60 -34.84 12.71
C PRO A 186 -6.91 -35.45 12.18
N SER A 187 -8.03 -34.73 12.32
CA SER A 187 -9.39 -35.24 12.09
C SER A 187 -10.23 -34.42 11.08
N SER A 188 -10.19 -34.83 9.81
CA SER A 188 -11.06 -34.42 8.67
C SER A 188 -10.66 -33.20 7.81
N LEU A 189 -11.37 -33.04 6.69
CA LEU A 189 -10.82 -32.59 5.39
C LEU A 189 -11.78 -31.67 4.60
N ARG A 190 -11.80 -30.34 4.85
CA ARG A 190 -12.37 -29.33 3.92
C ARG A 190 -11.64 -27.97 3.87
N ILE A 191 -10.40 -27.90 4.34
CA ILE A 191 -9.49 -26.74 4.18
C ILE A 191 -8.19 -27.25 3.54
N HIS A 192 -7.45 -26.40 2.81
CA HIS A 192 -6.19 -26.80 2.20
C HIS A 192 -5.22 -27.31 3.29
N PRO A 193 -4.56 -28.49 3.15
CA PRO A 193 -3.90 -29.16 4.28
C PRO A 193 -2.84 -28.34 5.03
N LEU A 194 -2.17 -27.41 4.33
CA LEU A 194 -1.18 -26.50 4.93
C LEU A 194 -1.77 -25.39 5.80
N LEU A 195 -3.05 -25.03 5.62
CA LEU A 195 -3.70 -23.91 6.29
C LEU A 195 -4.61 -24.35 7.45
N PHE A 196 -5.16 -25.57 7.40
CA PHE A 196 -6.12 -26.05 8.42
C PHE A 196 -5.55 -26.04 9.84
N LEU A 197 -4.31 -26.52 10.02
CA LEU A 197 -3.62 -26.48 11.32
C LEU A 197 -3.25 -25.04 11.73
N ARG A 198 -3.03 -24.14 10.76
CA ARG A 198 -2.60 -22.76 10.99
C ARG A 198 -3.74 -21.88 11.49
N THR A 199 -4.96 -22.02 10.93
CA THR A 199 -6.15 -21.30 11.41
C THR A 199 -6.43 -21.58 12.89
N ILE A 200 -6.33 -22.84 13.32
CA ILE A 200 -6.51 -23.24 14.73
C ILE A 200 -5.38 -22.67 15.61
N GLN A 201 -4.13 -22.74 15.15
CA GLN A 201 -2.99 -22.21 15.91
C GLN A 201 -3.04 -20.68 16.08
N ILE A 202 -3.52 -19.93 15.08
CA ILE A 202 -3.71 -18.48 15.17
C ILE A 202 -4.87 -18.16 16.12
N GLY A 203 -6.04 -18.79 15.94
CA GLY A 203 -7.23 -18.52 16.75
C GLY A 203 -7.12 -18.96 18.22
N CYS A 204 -6.23 -19.91 18.54
CA CYS A 204 -5.95 -20.32 19.93
C CYS A 204 -4.71 -19.66 20.53
N TRP A 205 -4.04 -18.74 19.82
CA TRP A 205 -2.86 -18.04 20.35
C TRP A 205 -3.26 -17.02 21.43
N LYS A 206 -2.36 -16.82 22.40
CA LYS A 206 -2.47 -15.82 23.46
C LYS A 206 -1.12 -15.17 23.69
N HIS A 207 -1.12 -13.87 23.98
CA HIS A 207 0.09 -13.13 24.28
C HIS A 207 0.76 -13.66 25.55
N PRO A 208 2.07 -13.97 25.54
CA PRO A 208 2.77 -14.46 26.72
C PRO A 208 2.65 -13.48 27.89
N SER A 209 2.07 -13.92 29.01
CA SER A 209 1.89 -13.10 30.22
C SER A 209 3.20 -12.60 30.87
N THR A 210 4.34 -13.12 30.41
CA THR A 210 5.69 -12.72 30.81
C THR A 210 6.26 -11.54 30.02
N HIS A 211 5.58 -11.09 28.95
CA HIS A 211 6.02 -9.99 28.10
C HIS A 211 5.06 -8.79 28.24
N PRO A 212 5.57 -7.54 28.14
CA PRO A 212 4.70 -6.37 28.11
C PRO A 212 3.69 -6.50 26.95
N LYS A 213 2.47 -6.03 27.18
CA LYS A 213 1.43 -6.00 26.14
C LYS A 213 1.86 -5.08 24.99
N PRO A 214 1.48 -5.35 23.72
CA PRO A 214 1.77 -4.47 22.59
C PRO A 214 1.22 -3.05 22.73
N HIS A 215 0.11 -2.88 23.47
CA HIS A 215 -0.47 -1.60 23.88
C HIS A 215 -1.34 -1.84 25.14
N GLU A 216 -1.69 -0.77 25.88
CA GLU A 216 -2.41 -0.89 27.18
C GLU A 216 -3.75 -1.63 27.05
N SER A 217 -4.53 -1.28 26.01
CA SER A 217 -5.84 -1.86 25.70
C SER A 217 -5.80 -3.24 25.03
N TYR A 218 -4.64 -3.86 24.86
CA TYR A 218 -4.50 -5.14 24.17
C TYR A 218 -5.29 -6.28 24.86
N ARG A 219 -6.02 -7.06 24.04
CA ARG A 219 -6.76 -8.27 24.41
C ARG A 219 -6.52 -9.36 23.36
N ASP A 220 -6.40 -10.62 23.80
CA ASP A 220 -6.18 -11.74 22.88
C ASP A 220 -7.39 -12.03 21.99
N GLU A 221 -8.61 -11.82 22.50
CA GLU A 221 -9.85 -12.08 21.76
C GLU A 221 -9.94 -11.29 20.45
N ASP A 222 -9.48 -10.03 20.48
CA ASP A 222 -9.56 -9.11 19.35
C ASP A 222 -8.64 -9.52 18.18
N TRP A 223 -7.73 -10.49 18.40
CA TRP A 223 -6.79 -11.04 17.42
C TRP A 223 -7.17 -12.45 16.93
N GLN A 224 -8.28 -13.05 17.37
CA GLN A 224 -8.63 -14.43 17.02
C GLN A 224 -9.16 -14.58 15.59
N GLU A 225 -9.96 -13.63 15.10
CA GLU A 225 -10.44 -13.64 13.72
C GLU A 225 -9.27 -13.47 12.74
N ASN A 226 -9.23 -14.28 11.67
CA ASN A 226 -8.14 -14.30 10.71
C ASN A 226 -8.56 -14.88 9.34
N ASP A 227 -7.85 -14.50 8.27
CA ASP A 227 -8.05 -15.00 6.91
C ASP A 227 -7.25 -16.28 6.58
N GLY A 228 -6.68 -16.93 7.61
CA GLY A 228 -5.76 -18.06 7.50
C GLY A 228 -4.28 -17.67 7.39
N ALA A 229 -3.95 -16.38 7.26
CA ALA A 229 -2.58 -15.88 7.32
C ALA A 229 -2.40 -14.69 8.27
N LEU A 230 -3.37 -13.77 8.32
CA LEU A 230 -3.32 -12.54 9.11
C LEU A 230 -4.59 -12.37 9.93
N ASN A 231 -4.44 -11.71 11.08
CA ASN A 231 -5.53 -11.41 12.01
C ASN A 231 -6.37 -10.25 11.45
N THR A 232 -7.71 -10.33 11.52
CA THR A 232 -8.63 -9.33 10.92
C THR A 232 -8.36 -7.91 11.40
N ILE A 233 -8.12 -7.74 12.71
CA ILE A 233 -7.73 -6.46 13.33
C ILE A 233 -6.44 -5.84 12.75
N SER A 234 -5.56 -6.65 12.17
CA SER A 234 -4.34 -6.18 11.52
C SER A 234 -4.58 -5.66 10.09
N MET A 235 -5.70 -6.03 9.47
CA MET A 235 -5.97 -5.74 8.07
C MET A 235 -6.78 -4.47 7.83
N LEU A 236 -7.49 -3.98 8.86
CA LEU A 236 -8.42 -2.84 8.73
C LEU A 236 -7.67 -1.53 8.43
N TYR A 237 -6.74 -1.16 9.32
CA TYR A 237 -5.96 0.07 9.27
C TYR A 237 -4.84 0.01 10.34
N PRO A 238 -3.83 0.89 10.30
CA PRO A 238 -2.76 0.89 11.30
C PRO A 238 -3.25 1.43 12.65
N LYS A 239 -3.05 0.63 13.69
CA LYS A 239 -3.37 0.86 15.10
C LYS A 239 -2.12 1.04 15.97
N LEU A 240 -0.95 0.67 15.47
CA LEU A 240 0.32 0.62 16.21
C LEU A 240 1.43 1.39 15.48
N PRO A 241 2.30 2.14 16.19
CA PRO A 241 2.23 2.40 17.63
C PRO A 241 1.08 3.34 18.02
N GLU A 242 0.56 4.12 17.07
CA GLU A 242 -0.57 5.04 17.24
C GLU A 242 -1.71 4.67 16.28
N GLU A 243 -2.95 5.00 16.66
CA GLU A 243 -4.12 4.68 15.86
C GLU A 243 -4.38 5.75 14.78
N HIS A 244 -4.25 5.37 13.51
CA HIS A 244 -4.48 6.27 12.40
C HIS A 244 -5.98 6.60 12.21
N PRO A 245 -6.32 7.80 11.69
CA PRO A 245 -7.69 8.14 11.30
C PRO A 245 -8.27 7.11 10.32
N HIS A 246 -9.49 6.66 10.57
CA HIS A 246 -10.13 5.60 9.79
C HIS A 246 -11.64 5.78 9.69
N TYR A 247 -12.27 5.12 8.71
CA TYR A 247 -13.72 5.14 8.51
C TYR A 247 -14.23 3.82 7.90
N PRO A 248 -15.21 3.14 8.52
CA PRO A 248 -15.79 1.91 7.97
C PRO A 248 -16.69 2.20 6.76
N LEU A 249 -16.59 1.37 5.72
CA LEU A 249 -17.43 1.41 4.54
C LEU A 249 -18.50 0.32 4.57
N ASN A 250 -19.75 0.73 4.39
CA ASN A 250 -20.89 -0.16 4.33
C ASN A 250 -21.03 -0.77 2.93
N GLN A 251 -21.80 -1.86 2.82
CA GLN A 251 -22.03 -2.51 1.54
C GLN A 251 -22.71 -1.59 0.50
N VAL A 252 -23.42 -0.54 0.94
CA VAL A 252 -24.01 0.49 0.08
C VAL A 252 -22.94 1.41 -0.52
N ASP A 253 -21.92 1.81 0.24
CA ASP A 253 -20.78 2.62 -0.22
C ASP A 253 -19.89 1.86 -1.22
N LEU A 254 -20.06 0.54 -1.27
CA LEU A 254 -19.44 -0.37 -2.23
C LEU A 254 -20.36 -0.76 -3.40
N SER A 255 -21.67 -0.50 -3.29
CA SER A 255 -22.66 -0.91 -4.29
C SER A 255 -22.77 0.11 -5.42
N GLU A 256 -22.71 -0.39 -6.65
CA GLU A 256 -22.64 0.46 -7.86
C GLU A 256 -24.05 0.73 -8.46
N SER A 257 -25.13 0.45 -7.71
CA SER A 257 -26.49 0.35 -8.22
C SER A 257 -27.45 1.41 -7.64
N GLY A 258 -27.54 2.56 -8.32
CA GLY A 258 -28.82 3.25 -8.53
C GLY A 258 -29.13 4.55 -7.75
N ALA A 259 -29.46 5.58 -8.52
CA ALA A 259 -30.35 6.72 -8.20
C ALA A 259 -29.98 7.73 -7.09
N HIS A 260 -29.04 7.45 -6.18
CA HIS A 260 -28.44 8.47 -5.32
C HIS A 260 -26.92 8.31 -5.30
N GLU A 261 -26.23 9.11 -6.14
CA GLU A 261 -24.78 9.24 -6.12
C GLU A 261 -24.36 10.07 -4.88
N ARG A 262 -24.58 9.52 -3.68
CA ARG A 262 -23.81 9.89 -2.48
C ARG A 262 -22.40 9.38 -2.66
N GLU A 263 -21.69 10.02 -3.58
CA GLU A 263 -20.38 9.58 -4.01
C GLU A 263 -19.40 9.76 -2.84
N LEU A 264 -18.90 8.64 -2.33
CA LEU A 264 -18.00 8.57 -1.19
C LEU A 264 -16.73 9.38 -1.49
N ARG A 265 -16.68 10.63 -0.99
CA ARG A 265 -15.50 11.50 -1.08
C ARG A 265 -14.45 11.04 -0.08
N LEU A 266 -13.56 10.16 -0.55
CA LEU A 266 -12.37 9.73 0.16
C LEU A 266 -11.45 10.95 0.41
N LYS A 267 -11.10 11.21 1.67
CA LYS A 267 -10.19 12.29 2.07
C LYS A 267 -8.77 11.75 2.25
N PRO A 268 -7.72 12.50 1.89
CA PRO A 268 -6.34 12.16 2.24
C PRO A 268 -6.16 11.95 3.75
N GLY A 269 -5.23 11.08 4.13
CA GLY A 269 -4.88 10.81 5.54
C GLY A 269 -5.86 9.90 6.32
N ILE A 270 -6.95 9.44 5.71
CA ILE A 270 -7.95 8.56 6.35
C ILE A 270 -7.93 7.16 5.72
N TRP A 271 -7.87 6.12 6.56
CA TRP A 271 -7.99 4.72 6.15
C TRP A 271 -9.46 4.30 6.03
N TYR A 272 -9.92 4.10 4.80
CA TYR A 272 -11.26 3.59 4.53
C TYR A 272 -11.23 2.07 4.39
N TYR A 273 -12.02 1.35 5.20
CA TYR A 273 -11.93 -0.11 5.29
C TYR A 273 -13.29 -0.80 5.21
N THR A 274 -13.30 -2.04 4.75
CA THR A 274 -14.45 -2.93 4.76
C THR A 274 -13.98 -4.37 4.97
N MET A 275 -14.88 -5.27 5.35
CA MET A 275 -14.54 -6.67 5.60
C MET A 275 -15.20 -7.58 4.56
N LEU A 276 -14.42 -8.50 3.99
CA LEU A 276 -14.86 -9.47 3.01
C LEU A 276 -14.67 -10.88 3.58
N ASN A 277 -15.71 -11.71 3.53
CA ASN A 277 -15.68 -13.08 4.06
C ASN A 277 -14.97 -14.04 3.08
N VAL A 278 -13.64 -13.92 3.00
CA VAL A 278 -12.76 -14.66 2.09
C VAL A 278 -11.44 -15.06 2.77
N ASP A 279 -10.68 -16.00 2.19
CA ASP A 279 -9.36 -16.40 2.70
C ASP A 279 -8.22 -15.54 2.12
N HIS A 280 -7.02 -15.59 2.73
CA HIS A 280 -5.86 -14.77 2.34
C HIS A 280 -5.46 -14.93 0.86
N ILE A 281 -5.70 -16.12 0.29
CA ILE A 281 -5.36 -16.39 -1.11
C ILE A 281 -6.51 -16.04 -2.06
N HIS A 282 -7.65 -15.54 -1.59
CA HIS A 282 -8.75 -15.17 -2.48
C HIS A 282 -8.39 -13.98 -3.39
N PHE A 283 -7.52 -13.09 -2.89
CA PHE A 283 -7.04 -11.91 -3.61
C PHE A 283 -5.92 -12.21 -4.62
N ILE A 284 -5.37 -13.44 -4.63
CA ILE A 284 -4.19 -13.83 -5.42
C ILE A 284 -4.31 -15.24 -6.04
N ILE A 285 -3.81 -15.45 -7.26
CA ILE A 285 -3.61 -16.80 -7.85
C ILE A 285 -4.88 -17.71 -7.94
N ASN A 286 -6.11 -17.22 -8.14
CA ASN A 286 -7.17 -18.14 -8.65
C ASN A 286 -8.43 -17.55 -9.33
N ARG A 287 -8.31 -17.10 -10.59
CA ARG A 287 -9.48 -16.75 -11.42
C ARG A 287 -10.50 -17.89 -11.56
N ARG A 288 -10.08 -19.16 -11.53
CA ARG A 288 -10.99 -20.34 -11.58
C ARG A 288 -11.75 -20.61 -10.28
N ARG A 289 -11.34 -20.02 -9.14
CA ARG A 289 -11.94 -20.28 -7.81
C ARG A 289 -12.70 -19.07 -7.25
N ALA A 290 -12.22 -17.85 -7.55
CA ALA A 290 -12.89 -16.61 -7.17
C ALA A 290 -13.84 -16.08 -8.27
N GLY A 291 -13.55 -16.40 -9.55
CA GLY A 291 -14.40 -16.06 -10.69
C GLY A 291 -14.71 -14.56 -10.80
N VAL A 292 -15.96 -14.24 -11.12
CA VAL A 292 -16.44 -12.86 -11.36
C VAL A 292 -16.19 -11.93 -10.17
N LYS A 293 -16.13 -12.44 -8.92
CA LYS A 293 -15.93 -11.61 -7.72
C LYS A 293 -14.53 -11.01 -7.63
N HIS A 294 -13.51 -11.74 -8.09
CA HIS A 294 -12.13 -11.24 -8.17
C HIS A 294 -12.03 -10.12 -9.22
N ASP A 295 -12.58 -10.37 -10.41
CA ASP A 295 -12.58 -9.42 -11.51
C ASP A 295 -13.33 -8.12 -11.11
N MET A 296 -14.52 -8.23 -10.50
CA MET A 296 -15.27 -7.08 -9.95
C MET A 296 -14.51 -6.30 -8.88
N LEU A 297 -13.79 -6.97 -7.98
CA LEU A 297 -13.02 -6.31 -6.93
C LEU A 297 -11.90 -5.45 -7.51
N TYR A 298 -11.08 -6.01 -8.41
CA TYR A 298 -9.97 -5.26 -9.02
C TYR A 298 -10.45 -4.12 -9.90
N ASP A 299 -11.53 -4.31 -10.67
CA ASP A 299 -12.16 -3.23 -11.45
C ASP A 299 -12.60 -2.07 -10.54
N SER A 300 -13.25 -2.40 -9.42
CA SER A 300 -13.77 -1.41 -8.46
C SER A 300 -12.63 -0.71 -7.70
N ILE A 301 -11.47 -1.35 -7.49
CA ILE A 301 -10.25 -0.72 -6.93
C ILE A 301 -9.62 0.21 -7.97
N PHE A 302 -9.35 -0.27 -9.18
CA PHE A 302 -8.65 0.49 -10.23
C PHE A 302 -9.45 1.73 -10.63
N ARG A 303 -10.79 1.61 -10.69
CA ARG A 303 -11.70 2.73 -10.92
C ARG A 303 -11.68 3.76 -9.78
N ARG A 304 -11.57 3.34 -8.52
CA ARG A 304 -11.45 4.26 -7.37
C ARG A 304 -10.12 5.02 -7.38
N CYS A 305 -9.02 4.36 -7.74
CA CYS A 305 -7.71 5.00 -7.90
C CYS A 305 -7.79 6.15 -8.92
N ARG A 306 -8.24 5.85 -10.14
CA ARG A 306 -8.44 6.85 -11.22
C ARG A 306 -9.39 7.99 -10.81
N LYS A 307 -10.54 7.67 -10.21
CA LYS A 307 -11.51 8.69 -9.72
C LYS A 307 -10.95 9.63 -8.64
N GLN A 308 -9.98 9.21 -7.82
CA GLN A 308 -9.33 10.12 -6.86
C GLN A 308 -8.48 11.17 -7.58
N PHE A 309 -7.83 10.78 -8.69
CA PHE A 309 -6.89 11.63 -9.42
C PHE A 309 -7.58 12.82 -10.11
N LEU A 310 -8.68 12.56 -10.83
CA LEU A 310 -9.53 13.60 -11.44
C LEU A 310 -9.91 14.73 -10.47
N ARG A 311 -10.07 14.42 -9.17
CA ARG A 311 -10.58 15.37 -8.17
C ARG A 311 -9.51 16.19 -7.51
N ALA A 312 -8.33 15.62 -7.26
CA ALA A 312 -7.17 16.39 -6.81
C ALA A 312 -6.81 17.46 -7.86
N ALA A 313 -6.88 17.11 -9.14
CA ALA A 313 -6.56 18.00 -10.24
C ALA A 313 -7.63 19.09 -10.50
N ILE A 314 -8.92 18.83 -10.22
CA ILE A 314 -9.97 19.87 -10.25
C ILE A 314 -9.87 20.80 -9.04
N GLY A 315 -9.61 20.26 -7.84
CA GLY A 315 -9.51 21.06 -6.62
C GLY A 315 -8.34 22.06 -6.62
N SER A 316 -7.22 21.73 -7.27
CA SER A 316 -6.12 22.68 -7.47
C SER A 316 -6.49 23.80 -8.44
N LEU A 317 -7.18 23.50 -9.55
CA LEU A 317 -7.69 24.50 -10.51
C LEU A 317 -8.70 25.47 -9.87
N GLU A 318 -9.63 24.97 -9.05
CA GLU A 318 -10.58 25.83 -8.31
C GLU A 318 -9.84 26.74 -7.30
N SER A 319 -8.85 26.22 -6.56
CA SER A 319 -8.07 27.02 -5.61
C SER A 319 -7.23 28.12 -6.28
N SER A 320 -6.75 27.89 -7.50
CA SER A 320 -6.03 28.87 -8.32
C SER A 320 -6.93 29.95 -8.93
N SER A 321 -8.26 29.81 -8.83
CA SER A 321 -9.23 30.74 -9.43
C SER A 321 -9.73 31.84 -8.47
N CYS A 322 -9.35 31.80 -7.19
CA CYS A 322 -9.56 32.90 -6.25
C CYS A 322 -8.56 34.05 -6.50
N VAL A 323 -8.77 34.79 -7.59
CA VAL A 323 -8.12 36.10 -7.78
C VAL A 323 -8.76 37.09 -6.82
N CYS A 324 -7.93 37.72 -5.98
CA CYS A 324 -8.36 38.79 -5.09
C CYS A 324 -9.00 39.93 -5.89
N MET A 325 -10.22 40.33 -5.53
CA MET A 325 -10.72 41.64 -5.93
C MET A 325 -9.98 42.70 -5.09
N ASP A 326 -9.28 43.57 -5.80
CA ASP A 326 -8.48 44.65 -5.24
C ASP A 326 -9.41 45.82 -4.85
N GLU A 327 -9.66 45.99 -3.55
CA GLU A 327 -10.29 47.21 -3.02
C GLU A 327 -9.21 48.24 -2.66
N SER A 328 -8.82 49.06 -3.65
CA SER A 328 -7.98 50.23 -3.44
C SER A 328 -8.71 51.53 -3.80
N GLU A 329 -8.88 52.35 -2.76
CA GLU A 329 -8.92 53.83 -2.74
C GLU A 329 -9.96 54.59 -3.60
N SER A 330 -10.95 55.17 -2.92
CA SER A 330 -11.53 56.47 -3.31
C SER A 330 -11.72 57.42 -2.12
N GLU A 331 -10.69 58.24 -1.96
CA GLU A 331 -10.55 59.57 -1.31
C GLU A 331 -11.63 60.15 -0.37
N CYS A 332 -11.12 60.81 0.67
CA CYS A 332 -11.85 61.68 1.60
C CYS A 332 -12.48 62.91 0.91
N LEU A 333 -13.74 63.21 1.22
CA LEU A 333 -14.26 64.58 1.25
C LEU A 333 -15.17 64.81 2.45
N VAL A 334 -14.87 65.87 3.20
CA VAL A 334 -15.66 66.46 4.31
C VAL A 334 -15.87 67.93 3.91
N PRO A 335 -17.09 68.46 3.99
CA PRO A 335 -17.48 69.27 5.16
C PRO A 335 -18.56 68.62 6.04
#